data_AF-A0AA48KR83-F1
#
_entry.id   AF-A0AA48KR83-F1
#
_cell.length_a   1.000
_cell.length_b   1.000
_cell.length_c   1.000
_cell.angle_alpha   90.00
_cell.angle_beta   90.00
_cell.angle_gamma   90.00
#
_symmetry.space_group_name_H-M   'P 1'
#
loop_
_entity.id
_entity.type
_entity.pdbx_description
1 polymer ?
#
loop_
_entity_poly.entity_id
_entity_poly.type
_entity_poly.pdbx_seq_one_letter_code
_entity_poly.pdbx_strand_id
1 'polypeptide(L)'
;MKILFLMGLMLFTSGCVTGYQAYTWSGGYKDQQIGVGRYWVEYLGNASTSPELVLERWHKRASELCPDGYDEVGNEEGANQSTAVGVAGSAVIPISFSHPYVKGEIECKN
;
A
#
# COMPACT_ATOMS: atom_id res chain seq x y z
N MET A 1 -42.20 16.72 -22.63
CA MET A 1 -40.78 16.80 -23.07
C MET A 1 -39.95 16.26 -21.93
N LYS A 2 -39.59 14.97 -21.88
CA LYS A 2 -38.53 14.27 -22.62
C LYS A 2 -37.18 15.00 -22.57
N ILE A 3 -36.30 14.38 -21.77
CA ILE A 3 -34.83 14.34 -21.89
C ILE A 3 -34.12 15.63 -21.51
N LEU A 4 -33.46 15.61 -20.35
CA LEU A 4 -32.00 15.66 -20.35
C LEU A 4 -31.49 14.90 -19.11
N PHE A 5 -30.97 13.70 -19.37
CA PHE A 5 -30.06 12.98 -18.49
C PHE A 5 -28.88 13.90 -18.17
N LEU A 6 -28.92 14.61 -17.04
CA LEU A 6 -27.72 15.16 -16.41
C LEU A 6 -27.02 14.00 -15.71
N MET A 7 -26.46 13.15 -16.57
CA MET A 7 -25.38 12.22 -16.30
C MET A 7 -24.19 13.09 -15.91
N GLY A 8 -24.25 13.60 -14.68
CA GLY A 8 -23.21 14.35 -14.01
C GLY A 8 -22.03 13.41 -13.85
N LEU A 9 -21.20 13.43 -14.89
CA LEU A 9 -19.86 12.89 -14.98
C LEU A 9 -19.11 13.21 -13.68
N MET A 10 -19.25 12.32 -12.69
CA MET A 10 -18.32 12.23 -11.57
C MET A 10 -17.00 11.83 -12.18
N LEU A 11 -16.23 12.87 -12.50
CA LEU A 11 -14.82 12.83 -12.80
C LEU A 11 -14.15 12.09 -11.67
N PHE A 12 -13.94 10.78 -11.86
CA PHE A 12 -12.98 10.02 -11.09
C PHE A 12 -11.61 10.63 -11.35
N THR A 13 -11.22 11.60 -10.52
CA THR A 13 -9.84 12.00 -10.35
C THR A 13 -9.13 10.84 -9.64
N SER A 14 -8.90 9.74 -10.36
CA SER A 14 -7.99 8.70 -9.92
C SER A 14 -6.58 9.27 -10.05
N GLY A 15 -6.16 10.06 -9.06
CA GLY A 15 -4.73 10.27 -8.85
C GLY A 15 -4.09 8.89 -8.72
N CYS A 16 -2.96 8.68 -9.40
CA CYS A 16 -2.10 7.50 -9.19
C CYS A 16 -1.40 7.58 -7.81
N VAL A 17 -2.17 7.88 -6.77
CA VAL A 17 -1.79 7.62 -5.39
C VAL A 17 -2.00 6.14 -5.17
N THR A 18 -0.99 5.48 -4.60
CA THR A 18 -1.07 4.10 -4.14
C THR A 18 -2.23 4.00 -3.16
N GLY A 19 -3.34 3.44 -3.64
CA GLY A 19 -4.56 3.32 -2.86
C GLY A 19 -4.34 2.44 -1.65
N TYR A 20 -5.03 2.75 -0.55
CA TYR A 20 -5.18 1.80 0.54
C TYR A 20 -6.11 0.67 0.07
N GLN A 21 -5.52 -0.45 -0.29
CA GLN A 21 -6.18 -1.57 -0.96
C GLN A 21 -5.52 -2.89 -0.59
N ALA A 22 -6.23 -4.01 -0.74
CA ALA A 22 -5.64 -5.33 -0.62
C ALA A 22 -4.49 -5.51 -1.63
N TYR A 23 -3.51 -6.35 -1.29
CA TYR A 23 -2.28 -6.52 -2.05
C TYR A 23 -2.55 -6.92 -3.50
N THR A 24 -1.97 -6.16 -4.43
CA THR A 24 -1.98 -6.43 -5.86
C THR A 24 -0.57 -6.29 -6.44
N TRP A 25 -0.44 -6.40 -7.76
CA TRP A 25 0.81 -6.11 -8.47
C TRP A 25 1.33 -4.67 -8.27
N SER A 26 0.46 -3.75 -7.86
CA SER A 26 0.79 -2.33 -7.62
C SER A 26 1.04 -1.99 -6.14
N GLY A 27 1.14 -3.01 -5.29
CA GLY A 27 1.21 -2.86 -3.83
C GLY A 27 -0.15 -3.00 -3.14
N GLY A 28 -0.18 -2.68 -1.85
CA GLY A 28 -1.34 -2.81 -0.97
C GLY A 28 -1.03 -3.55 0.33
N TYR A 29 -2.06 -3.75 1.16
CA TYR A 29 -1.97 -4.49 2.41
C TYR A 29 -2.23 -5.99 2.20
N LYS A 30 -1.56 -6.82 2.98
CA LYS A 30 -1.93 -8.22 3.21
C LYS A 30 -1.70 -8.55 4.67
N ASP A 31 -2.48 -9.47 5.19
CA ASP A 31 -2.36 -9.93 6.56
C ASP A 31 -2.65 -11.42 6.67
N GLN A 32 -2.16 -12.01 7.75
CA GLN A 32 -2.35 -13.40 8.07
C GLN A 32 -2.55 -13.53 9.58
N GLN A 33 -3.61 -14.20 10.01
CA GLN A 33 -3.76 -14.58 11.40
C GLN A 33 -2.75 -15.70 11.72
N ILE A 34 -1.92 -15.47 12.73
CA ILE A 34 -0.85 -16.39 13.17
C ILE A 34 -1.07 -16.91 14.59
N GLY A 35 -2.11 -16.40 15.27
CA GLY A 35 -2.54 -16.87 16.58
C GLY A 35 -3.86 -16.23 16.99
N VAL A 36 -4.37 -16.59 18.18
CA VAL A 36 -5.53 -15.92 18.76
C VAL A 36 -5.12 -14.48 19.08
N GLY A 37 -5.79 -13.50 18.47
CA GLY A 37 -5.46 -12.08 18.62
C GLY A 37 -4.10 -11.67 18.03
N ARG A 38 -3.43 -12.52 17.25
CA ARG A 38 -2.10 -12.24 16.69
C ARG A 38 -2.12 -12.29 15.17
N TYR A 39 -1.57 -11.26 14.54
CA TYR A 39 -1.57 -11.08 13.10
C TYR A 39 -0.18 -10.70 12.61
N TRP A 40 0.20 -11.26 11.47
CA TRP A 40 1.28 -10.73 10.66
C TRP A 40 0.68 -9.81 9.59
N VAL A 41 1.20 -8.60 9.46
CA VAL A 41 0.69 -7.55 8.57
C VAL A 41 1.82 -7.03 7.71
N GLU A 42 1.59 -6.87 6.41
CA GLU A 42 2.49 -6.19 5.48
C GLU A 42 1.74 -5.13 4.69
N TYR A 43 2.38 -3.98 4.51
CA TYR A 43 1.98 -2.98 3.52
C TYR A 43 3.12 -2.75 2.54
N LEU A 44 2.85 -2.92 1.24
CA LEU A 44 3.78 -2.61 0.16
C LEU A 44 3.32 -1.33 -0.56
N GLY A 45 4.19 -0.31 -0.55
CA GLY A 45 4.08 0.87 -1.40
C GLY A 45 4.60 0.61 -2.81
N ASN A 46 4.30 1.51 -3.74
CA ASN A 46 4.90 1.50 -5.08
C ASN A 46 5.97 2.60 -5.20
N ALA A 47 6.48 2.79 -6.41
CA ALA A 47 7.53 3.75 -6.74
C ALA A 47 7.24 5.23 -6.37
N SER A 48 5.97 5.60 -6.15
CA SER A 48 5.57 6.96 -5.74
C SER A 48 5.11 7.05 -4.28
N THR A 49 5.06 5.94 -3.54
CA THR A 49 4.71 5.95 -2.12
C THR A 49 5.92 6.32 -1.27
N SER A 50 5.76 7.24 -0.30
CA SER A 50 6.83 7.50 0.67
C SER A 50 6.85 6.44 1.77
N PRO A 51 8.01 6.15 2.40
CA PRO A 51 8.11 5.23 3.52
C PRO A 51 7.17 5.57 4.69
N GLU A 52 7.00 6.86 4.99
CA GLU A 52 6.12 7.33 6.07
C GLU A 52 4.66 6.99 5.79
N LEU A 53 4.23 7.14 4.53
CA LEU A 53 2.89 6.74 4.12
C LEU A 53 2.71 5.22 4.20
N VAL A 54 3.73 4.42 3.84
CA VAL A 54 3.68 2.96 4.02
C VAL A 54 3.48 2.61 5.49
N LEU A 55 4.24 3.24 6.39
CA LEU A 55 4.11 3.03 7.84
C LEU A 55 2.72 3.43 8.35
N GLU A 56 2.22 4.61 7.95
CA GLU A 56 0.85 5.04 8.27
C GLU A 56 -0.20 4.01 7.83
N ARG A 57 -0.06 3.48 6.61
CA ARG A 57 -1.00 2.48 6.07
C ARG A 57 -0.86 1.12 6.75
N TRP A 58 0.34 0.75 7.17
CA TRP A 58 0.57 -0.45 7.97
C TRP A 58 -0.14 -0.33 9.33
N HIS A 59 0.05 0.78 10.06
CA HIS A 59 -0.66 1.02 11.32
C HIS A 59 -2.17 1.07 11.14
N LYS A 60 -2.65 1.69 10.05
CA LYS A 60 -4.09 1.71 9.72
C LYS A 60 -4.64 0.29 9.59
N ARG A 61 -3.92 -0.61 8.89
CA ARG A 61 -4.36 -2.00 8.74
C ARG A 61 -4.35 -2.75 10.08
N ALA A 62 -3.33 -2.52 10.90
CA ALA A 62 -3.25 -3.09 12.24
C ALA A 62 -4.44 -2.66 13.12
N SER A 63 -4.83 -1.39 13.09
CA SER A 63 -6.02 -0.90 13.81
C SER A 63 -7.34 -1.46 13.28
N GLU A 64 -7.43 -1.75 11.99
CA GLU A 64 -8.62 -2.42 11.43
C GLU A 64 -8.75 -3.88 11.90
N LEU A 65 -7.62 -4.56 12.12
CA LEU A 65 -7.59 -5.93 12.65
C LEU A 65 -7.81 -5.95 14.18
N CYS A 66 -7.34 -4.91 14.89
CA CYS A 66 -7.46 -4.76 16.33
C CYS A 66 -8.13 -3.42 16.70
N PRO A 67 -9.48 -3.32 16.67
CA PRO A 67 -10.20 -2.07 16.91
C PRO A 67 -9.98 -1.43 18.28
N ASP A 68 -9.73 -2.25 19.30
CA ASP A 68 -9.45 -1.83 20.67
C ASP A 68 -7.96 -1.47 20.91
N GLY A 69 -7.15 -1.53 19.85
CA GLY A 69 -5.71 -1.27 19.86
C GLY A 69 -4.86 -2.53 19.79
N TYR A 70 -3.57 -2.34 19.52
CA TYR A 70 -2.60 -3.43 19.42
C TYR A 70 -1.26 -3.04 20.07
N ASP A 71 -0.43 -4.04 20.28
CA ASP A 71 1.00 -3.92 20.56
C ASP A 71 1.80 -4.46 19.37
N GLU A 72 2.90 -3.79 19.04
CA GLU A 72 3.82 -4.23 18.00
C GLU A 72 4.82 -5.19 18.60
N VAL A 73 4.77 -6.47 18.18
CA VAL A 73 5.71 -7.50 18.62
C VAL A 73 7.05 -7.30 17.91
N GLY A 74 7.01 -6.84 16.66
CA GLY A 74 8.17 -6.42 15.89
C GLY A 74 7.81 -6.09 14.45
N ASN A 75 8.53 -5.15 13.85
CA ASN A 75 8.37 -4.78 12.45
C ASN A 75 9.72 -4.66 11.74
N GLU A 76 9.68 -4.76 10.42
CA GLU A 76 10.80 -4.56 9.51
C GLU A 76 10.35 -3.59 8.41
N GLU A 77 11.08 -2.50 8.29
CA GLU A 77 10.96 -1.56 7.17
C GLU A 77 12.01 -1.88 6.12
N GLY A 78 11.65 -1.77 4.84
CA GLY A 78 12.58 -2.00 3.75
C GLY A 78 12.07 -1.44 2.43
N ALA A 79 12.80 -1.72 1.35
CA ALA A 79 12.35 -1.36 0.02
C ALA A 79 12.79 -2.39 -1.03
N ASN A 80 11.86 -2.79 -1.89
CA ASN A 80 12.15 -3.61 -3.05
C ASN A 80 12.63 -2.72 -4.20
N GLN A 81 13.68 -3.14 -4.90
CA GLN A 81 14.20 -2.42 -6.06
C GLN A 81 13.71 -3.09 -7.34
N SER A 82 13.30 -2.29 -8.31
CA SER A 82 12.98 -2.75 -9.67
C SER A 82 13.64 -1.83 -10.69
N THR A 83 14.02 -2.37 -11.84
CA THR A 83 14.66 -1.60 -12.90
C THR A 83 13.82 -1.70 -14.17
N ALA A 84 13.43 -0.56 -14.73
CA ALA A 84 12.92 -0.48 -16.10
C ALA A 84 14.00 0.02 -17.04
N VAL A 85 13.80 -0.22 -18.33
CA VAL A 85 14.70 0.24 -19.37
C VAL A 85 14.01 1.36 -20.15
N GLY A 86 14.58 2.56 -20.08
CA GLY A 86 14.20 3.68 -20.93
C GLY A 86 15.06 3.75 -22.19
N VAL A 87 14.50 4.22 -23.29
CA VAL A 87 15.25 4.51 -24.53
C VAL A 87 15.17 6.00 -24.81
N ALA A 88 16.33 6.65 -24.93
CA ALA A 88 16.45 8.07 -25.27
C ALA A 88 17.34 8.21 -26.51
N GLY A 89 16.71 8.36 -27.68
CA GLY A 89 17.43 8.31 -28.96
C GLY A 89 18.03 6.93 -29.21
N SER A 90 19.36 6.85 -29.32
CA SER A 90 20.11 5.59 -29.47
C SER A 90 20.67 5.05 -28.15
N ALA A 91 20.43 5.73 -27.03
CA ALA A 91 20.92 5.31 -25.72
C ALA A 91 19.87 4.51 -24.94
N VAL A 92 20.32 3.46 -24.25
CA VAL A 92 19.54 2.63 -23.33
C VAL A 92 19.90 3.05 -21.90
N ILE A 93 18.90 3.49 -21.13
CA ILE A 93 19.10 4.04 -19.77
C ILE A 93 18.33 3.18 -18.76
N PRO A 94 19.00 2.57 -17.76
CA PRO A 94 18.31 1.90 -16.67
C PRO A 94 17.66 2.93 -15.74
N ILE A 95 16.39 2.73 -15.40
CA ILE A 95 15.65 3.54 -14.43
C ILE A 95 15.31 2.64 -13.25
N SER A 96 15.84 2.95 -12.08
CA SER A 96 15.57 2.20 -10.85
C SER A 96 14.42 2.83 -10.08
N PHE A 97 13.52 2.00 -9.58
CA PHE A 97 12.39 2.37 -8.73
C PHE A 97 12.47 1.62 -7.41
N SER A 98 12.24 2.36 -6.33
CA SER A 98 12.20 1.84 -4.97
C SER A 98 10.74 1.71 -4.51
N HIS A 99 10.37 0.53 -4.01
CA HIS A 99 9.04 0.21 -3.53
C HIS A 99 9.11 -0.08 -2.02
N PRO A 100 8.87 0.92 -1.17
CA PRO A 100 9.00 0.77 0.28
C PRO A 100 7.95 -0.20 0.84
N TYR A 101 8.28 -0.91 1.90
CA TYR A 101 7.36 -1.79 2.62
C TYR A 101 7.58 -1.71 4.12
N VAL A 102 6.54 -2.02 4.88
CA VAL A 102 6.59 -2.35 6.30
C VAL A 102 5.90 -3.69 6.48
N LYS A 103 6.55 -4.62 7.16
CA LYS A 103 5.96 -5.92 7.51
C LYS A 103 6.29 -6.26 8.96
N GLY A 104 5.35 -6.86 9.68
CA GLY A 104 5.54 -7.07 11.10
C GLY A 104 4.41 -7.84 11.75
N GLU A 105 4.63 -8.18 13.02
CA GLU A 105 3.66 -8.85 13.85
C GLU A 105 3.01 -7.88 14.85
N ILE A 106 1.69 -8.01 15.01
CA ILE A 106 0.90 -7.30 16.00
C ILE A 106 0.12 -8.29 16.89
N GLU A 107 -0.13 -7.88 18.12
CA GLU A 107 -1.00 -8.55 19.08
C GLU A 107 -2.11 -7.59 19.53
N CYS A 108 -3.38 -8.00 19.38
CA CYS A 108 -4.51 -7.17 19.77
C CYS A 108 -4.60 -7.05 21.30
N LYS A 109 -4.97 -5.86 21.77
CA LYS A 109 -5.30 -5.61 23.18
C LYS A 109 -6.67 -6.21 23.50
N ASN A 110 -6.80 -6.72 24.72
CA ASN A 110 -8.06 -7.23 25.26
C ASN A 110 -8.76 -6.18 26.14
#